data_AF-A0A848ZM94-F1
#
_entry.id   AF-A0A848ZM94-F1
#
_cell.length_a   1.000
_cell.length_b   1.000
_cell.length_c   1.000
_cell.angle_alpha   90.00
_cell.angle_beta   90.00
_cell.angle_gamma   90.00
#
_symmetry.space_group_name_H-M   'P 1'
#
loop_
_entity.id
_entity.type
_entity.pdbx_description
1 polymer ?
#
loop_
_entity_poly.entity_id
_entity_poly.type
_entity_poly.pdbx_seq_one_letter_code
_entity_poly.pdbx_strand_id
1 'polypeptide(L)'
;MESKEITLLKKALERQKKARIQAEKILEAKSHELYNTVHHLKQENSKLQHLLDEKISELDGAFINIVDPYVVMDLKANVINMNNSAKDFLGYDHTKNKINLSKLVHPNDLEYTIK
;
A
#
# COMPACT_ATOMS: atom_id res chain seq x y z
N MET A 1 -35.47 -43.81 -46.95
CA MET A 1 -35.86 -42.49 -46.39
C MET A 1 -35.07 -42.28 -45.12
N GLU A 2 -34.14 -41.32 -45.08
CA GLU A 2 -33.35 -41.05 -43.88
C GLU A 2 -34.30 -40.60 -42.75
N SER A 3 -34.25 -41.25 -41.59
CA SER A 3 -35.19 -40.99 -40.49
C SER A 3 -35.15 -39.50 -40.10
N LYS A 4 -36.31 -38.85 -39.99
CA LYS A 4 -36.48 -37.46 -39.51
C LYS A 4 -35.72 -37.21 -38.20
N GLU A 5 -35.58 -38.24 -37.38
CA GLU A 5 -34.88 -38.22 -36.10
C GLU A 5 -33.36 -38.07 -36.28
N ILE A 6 -32.78 -38.77 -37.26
CA ILE A 6 -31.34 -38.67 -37.60
C ILE A 6 -31.01 -37.25 -38.07
N THR A 7 -31.86 -36.64 -38.90
CA THR A 7 -31.63 -35.27 -39.39
C THR A 7 -31.79 -34.21 -38.29
N LEU A 8 -32.73 -34.41 -37.35
CA LEU A 8 -32.89 -33.57 -36.17
C LEU A 8 -31.66 -33.64 -35.25
N LEU A 9 -31.17 -34.85 -34.97
CA LEU A 9 -29.98 -35.10 -34.16
C LEU A 9 -28.72 -34.50 -34.79
N LYS A 10 -28.53 -34.65 -36.12
CA LYS A 10 -27.43 -34.01 -36.85
C LYS A 10 -27.45 -32.48 -36.71
N LYS A 11 -28.64 -31.84 -36.81
CA LYS A 11 -28.78 -30.39 -36.61
C LYS A 11 -28.50 -29.95 -35.18
N ALA A 12 -28.92 -30.73 -34.18
CA ALA A 12 -28.65 -30.45 -32.77
C ALA A 12 -27.14 -30.52 -32.49
N LEU A 13 -26.46 -31.56 -32.99
CA LEU A 13 -25.02 -31.72 -32.86
C LEU A 13 -24.23 -30.57 -33.50
N GLU A 14 -24.63 -30.14 -34.70
CA GLU A 14 -23.98 -29.00 -35.37
C GLU A 14 -24.18 -27.68 -34.61
N ARG A 15 -25.36 -27.45 -34.01
CA ARG A 15 -25.56 -26.30 -33.11
C ARG A 15 -24.68 -26.39 -31.88
N GLN A 16 -24.59 -27.56 -31.26
CA GLN A 16 -23.74 -27.77 -30.08
C GLN A 16 -22.26 -27.51 -30.40
N LYS A 17 -21.75 -28.03 -31.51
CA LYS A 17 -20.36 -27.79 -31.95
C LYS A 17 -20.09 -26.31 -32.18
N LYS A 18 -20.99 -25.61 -32.86
CA LYS A 18 -20.85 -24.16 -33.09
C LYS A 18 -20.84 -23.37 -31.79
N ALA A 19 -21.75 -23.70 -30.86
CA ALA A 19 -21.79 -23.09 -29.54
C ALA A 19 -20.51 -23.37 -28.75
N ARG A 20 -19.96 -24.59 -28.82
CA ARG A 20 -18.70 -24.95 -28.17
C ARG A 20 -17.52 -24.14 -28.71
N ILE A 21 -17.38 -24.06 -30.03
CA ILE A 21 -16.29 -23.29 -30.68
C ILE A 21 -16.40 -21.80 -30.31
N GLN A 22 -17.62 -21.26 -30.25
CA GLN A 22 -17.82 -19.87 -29.85
C GLN A 22 -17.45 -19.65 -28.38
N ALA A 23 -17.84 -20.57 -27.49
CA ALA A 23 -17.46 -20.52 -26.08
C ALA A 23 -15.94 -20.64 -25.89
N GLU A 24 -15.28 -21.55 -26.62
CA GLU A 24 -13.81 -21.72 -26.61
C GLU A 24 -13.10 -20.43 -27.03
N LYS A 25 -13.55 -19.77 -28.11
CA LYS A 25 -12.99 -18.48 -28.55
C LYS A 25 -13.15 -17.37 -27.51
N ILE A 26 -14.33 -17.28 -26.88
CA ILE A 26 -14.58 -16.28 -25.83
C ILE A 26 -13.69 -16.56 -24.63
N LEU A 27 -13.57 -17.83 -24.23
CA LEU A 27 -12.76 -18.24 -23.09
C LEU A 27 -11.28 -17.96 -23.33
N GLU A 28 -10.76 -18.25 -24.53
CA GLU A 28 -9.39 -17.95 -24.92
C GLU A 28 -9.10 -16.45 -24.86
N ALA A 29 -9.97 -15.63 -25.48
CA ALA A 29 -9.82 -14.18 -25.46
C ALA A 29 -9.86 -13.62 -24.03
N LYS A 30 -10.78 -14.09 -23.18
CA LYS A 30 -10.89 -13.66 -21.79
C LYS A 30 -9.72 -14.12 -20.94
N SER A 31 -9.22 -15.33 -21.16
CA SER A 31 -8.05 -15.86 -20.46
C SER A 31 -6.79 -15.07 -20.80
N HIS A 32 -6.63 -14.69 -22.08
CA HIS A 32 -5.52 -13.87 -22.54
C HIS A 32 -5.59 -12.44 -21.98
N GLU A 33 -6.76 -11.81 -22.02
CA GLU A 33 -7.00 -10.49 -21.41
C GLU A 33 -6.69 -10.50 -19.91
N LEU A 34 -7.18 -11.52 -19.20
CA LEU A 34 -6.94 -11.69 -17.76
C LEU A 34 -5.44 -11.88 -17.47
N TYR A 35 -4.76 -12.74 -18.23
CA TYR A 35 -3.33 -12.97 -18.08
C TYR A 35 -2.52 -11.68 -18.25
N ASN A 36 -2.80 -10.91 -19.30
CA ASN A 36 -2.11 -9.64 -19.56
C ASN A 36 -2.39 -8.61 -18.45
N THR A 37 -3.64 -8.53 -17.99
CA THR A 37 -4.03 -7.61 -16.92
C THR A 37 -3.32 -7.96 -15.61
N VAL A 38 -3.28 -9.25 -15.24
CA VAL A 38 -2.57 -9.73 -14.05
C VAL A 38 -1.07 -9.45 -14.15
N HIS A 39 -0.47 -9.68 -15.33
CA HIS A 39 0.94 -9.40 -15.55
C HIS A 39 1.25 -7.91 -15.40
N HIS A 40 0.46 -7.04 -16.03
CA HIS A 40 0.60 -5.60 -15.93
C HIS A 40 0.42 -5.12 -14.48
N LEU A 41 -0.60 -5.59 -13.78
CA LEU A 41 -0.82 -5.28 -12.36
C LEU A 41 0.37 -5.69 -11.49
N LYS A 42 0.96 -6.86 -11.75
CA LYS A 42 2.13 -7.33 -11.01
C LYS A 42 3.35 -6.42 -11.24
N GLN A 43 3.56 -5.98 -12.48
CA GLN A 43 4.65 -5.05 -12.83
C GLN A 43 4.45 -3.68 -12.17
N GLU A 44 3.26 -3.11 -12.28
CA GLU A 44 2.94 -1.82 -11.66
C GLU A 44 3.06 -1.89 -10.14
N ASN A 45 2.58 -2.96 -9.51
CA ASN A 45 2.71 -3.13 -8.06
C ASN A 45 4.18 -3.23 -7.62
N SER A 46 5.02 -3.95 -8.38
CA SER A 46 6.46 -4.02 -8.10
C SER A 46 7.13 -2.65 -8.24
N LYS A 47 6.73 -1.85 -9.23
CA LYS A 47 7.23 -0.49 -9.42
C LYS A 47 6.80 0.44 -8.29
N LEU A 48 5.54 0.33 -7.86
CA LEU A 48 5.01 1.09 -6.72
C LEU A 48 5.74 0.74 -5.42
N GLN A 49 6.01 -0.54 -5.17
CA GLN A 49 6.82 -0.98 -4.03
C GLN A 49 8.23 -0.38 -4.08
N HIS A 50 8.91 -0.45 -5.22
CA HIS A 50 10.23 0.14 -5.36
C HIS A 50 10.23 1.66 -5.09
N LEU A 51 9.27 2.39 -5.66
CA LEU A 51 9.15 3.84 -5.43
C LEU A 51 8.83 4.17 -3.96
N LEU A 52 8.03 3.34 -3.30
CA LEU A 52 7.74 3.49 -1.88
C LEU A 52 9.00 3.28 -1.03
N ASP A 53 9.75 2.22 -1.30
CA ASP A 53 10.99 1.91 -0.58
C ASP A 53 12.05 3.00 -0.80
N GLU A 54 12.16 3.53 -2.01
CA GLU A 54 13.04 4.66 -2.33
C GLU A 54 12.65 5.92 -1.54
N LYS A 55 11.35 6.26 -1.48
CA LYS A 55 10.87 7.41 -0.71
C LYS A 55 11.04 7.24 0.79
N ILE A 56 10.87 6.03 1.32
CA ILE A 56 11.16 5.74 2.72
C ILE A 56 12.65 5.93 2.99
N SER A 57 13.53 5.39 2.14
CA SER A 57 14.98 5.55 2.27
C SER A 57 15.44 7.01 2.19
N GLU A 58 14.85 7.81 1.29
CA GLU A 58 15.11 9.26 1.23
C GLU A 58 14.68 9.98 2.52
N LEU A 59 13.49 9.67 3.04
CA LEU A 59 12.97 10.25 4.29
C LEU A 59 13.84 9.84 5.48
N ASP A 60 14.22 8.56 5.56
CA ASP A 60 15.10 8.04 6.61
C ASP A 60 16.48 8.70 6.54
N GLY A 61 17.06 8.82 5.34
CA GLY A 61 18.36 9.47 5.14
C GLY A 61 18.39 10.94 5.51
N ALA A 62 17.30 11.69 5.25
CA ALA A 62 17.23 13.12 5.53
C ALA A 62 16.94 13.45 7.01
N PHE A 63 16.15 12.61 7.71
CA PHE A 63 15.71 12.91 9.08
C PHE A 63 16.37 12.04 10.15
N ILE A 64 16.74 10.78 9.89
CA ILE A 64 17.24 9.87 10.94
C ILE A 64 18.73 10.10 11.24
N ASN A 65 19.50 10.61 10.27
CA ASN A 65 20.95 10.83 10.41
C ASN A 65 21.35 12.23 10.90
N ILE A 66 20.41 13.03 11.42
CA ILE A 66 20.76 14.29 12.08
C ILE A 66 21.34 13.93 13.46
N VAL A 67 22.59 14.33 13.70
CA VAL A 67 23.28 14.14 14.99
C VAL A 67 22.58 14.91 16.10
N ASP A 68 22.04 16.09 15.79
CA ASP A 68 21.37 16.95 16.75
C ASP A 68 20.01 16.37 17.20
N PRO A 69 19.63 16.56 18.48
CA PRO A 69 18.29 16.25 18.98
C PRO A 69 17.17 16.91 18.17
N TYR A 70 16.18 16.13 17.71
CA TYR A 70 14.93 16.69 17.19
C TYR A 70 13.70 15.96 17.75
N VAL A 71 12.60 16.71 17.84
CA VAL A 71 11.30 16.22 18.30
C VAL A 71 10.21 16.72 17.34
N VAL A 72 9.34 15.81 16.92
CA VAL A 72 8.10 16.10 16.20
C VAL A 72 6.95 16.01 17.19
N MET A 73 6.13 17.04 17.28
CA MET A 73 5.01 17.11 18.22
C MET A 73 3.74 17.64 17.56
N ASP A 74 2.59 17.36 18.17
CA ASP A 74 1.33 18.01 17.82
C ASP A 74 1.26 19.45 18.36
N LEU A 75 0.22 20.20 17.97
CA LEU A 75 0.01 21.57 18.44
C LEU A 75 -0.26 21.68 19.96
N LYS A 76 -0.52 20.56 20.63
CA LYS A 76 -0.71 20.48 22.09
C LYS A 76 0.56 20.01 22.81
N ALA A 77 1.70 20.04 22.13
CA ALA A 77 3.01 19.62 22.62
C ALA A 77 3.12 18.13 22.98
N ASN A 78 2.22 17.27 22.51
CA ASN A 78 2.39 15.82 22.64
C ASN A 78 3.40 15.34 21.60
N VAL A 79 4.40 14.58 22.05
CA VAL A 79 5.42 14.03 21.14
C VAL A 79 4.80 12.98 20.23
N ILE A 80 4.99 13.16 18.92
CA ILE A 80 4.65 12.21 17.86
C ILE A 80 5.87 11.35 17.52
N ASN A 81 7.06 11.96 17.40
CA ASN A 81 8.32 11.26 17.12
C ASN A 81 9.53 12.02 17.69
N MET A 82 10.65 11.34 17.92
CA MET A 82 11.95 11.93 18.29
C MET A 82 13.10 10.97 17.93
N ASN A 83 14.24 11.50 17.50
CA ASN A 83 15.43 10.66 17.22
C ASN A 83 16.10 10.16 18.51
N ASN A 84 17.05 9.24 18.33
CA ASN A 84 17.84 8.69 19.43
C ASN A 84 18.60 9.79 20.18
N SER A 85 19.18 10.77 19.48
CA SER A 85 19.85 11.90 20.13
C SER A 85 18.92 12.69 21.05
N ALA A 86 17.67 12.94 20.65
CA ALA A 86 16.68 13.58 21.52
C ALA A 86 16.23 12.70 22.68
N LYS A 87 16.14 11.38 22.50
CA LYS A 87 15.85 10.45 23.59
C LYS A 87 16.94 10.50 24.66
N ASP A 88 18.20 10.47 24.21
CA ASP A 88 19.37 10.49 25.11
C ASP A 88 19.52 11.87 25.78
N PHE A 89 19.31 12.95 25.02
CA PHE A 89 19.43 14.32 25.52
C PHE A 89 18.33 14.69 26.52
N LEU A 90 17.07 14.36 26.22
CA LEU A 90 15.94 14.67 27.09
C LEU A 90 15.73 13.63 28.18
N GLY A 91 16.27 12.41 28.02
CA GLY A 91 16.08 11.29 28.95
C GLY A 91 14.69 10.65 28.86
N TYR A 92 13.94 10.89 27.78
CA TYR A 92 12.59 10.35 27.58
C TYR A 92 12.47 9.55 26.28
N ASP A 93 11.69 8.48 26.31
CA ASP A 93 11.43 7.65 25.13
C ASP A 93 9.94 7.64 24.77
N HIS A 94 9.60 8.33 23.68
CA HIS A 94 8.22 8.46 23.20
C HIS A 94 7.59 7.12 22.77
N THR A 95 8.40 6.09 22.50
CA THR A 95 7.89 4.76 22.12
C THR A 95 7.44 3.96 23.34
N LYS A 96 7.94 4.29 24.53
CA LYS A 96 7.60 3.62 25.79
C LYS A 96 6.44 4.32 26.49
N ASN A 97 6.45 5.65 26.50
CA ASN A 97 5.48 6.46 27.21
C ASN A 97 5.02 7.66 26.38
N LYS A 98 3.77 8.09 26.58
CA LYS A 98 3.29 9.37 26.03
C LYS A 98 3.98 10.52 26.75
N ILE A 99 4.65 11.38 25.99
CA ILE A 99 5.37 12.55 26.50
C ILE A 99 4.65 13.80 26.03
N ASN A 100 4.47 14.75 26.93
CA ASN A 100 4.03 16.09 26.59
C ASN A 100 5.11 17.09 27.00
N LEU A 101 5.67 17.81 26.02
CA LEU A 101 6.83 18.68 26.24
C LEU A 101 6.50 19.89 27.11
N SER A 102 5.25 20.35 27.14
CA SER A 102 4.85 21.48 27.98
C SER A 102 5.04 21.20 29.47
N LYS A 103 5.00 19.92 29.87
CA LYS A 103 5.26 19.48 31.25
C LYS A 103 6.75 19.47 31.61
N LEU A 104 7.63 19.56 30.63
CA LEU A 104 9.08 19.57 30.81
C LEU A 104 9.63 21.01 30.90
N VAL A 105 8.81 22.01 30.58
CA VAL A 105 9.18 23.42 30.67
C VAL A 105 9.35 23.81 32.13
N HIS A 106 10.45 24.49 32.44
CA HIS A 106 10.73 24.96 33.79
C HIS A 106 9.65 25.97 34.24
N PRO A 107 9.20 25.95 35.51
CA PRO A 107 8.09 26.79 35.98
C PRO A 107 8.25 28.28 35.68
N ASN A 108 9.48 28.80 35.74
CA ASN A 108 9.79 30.21 35.48
C ASN A 108 9.65 30.61 34.01
N ASP A 109 9.66 29.63 33.09
CA ASP A 109 9.63 29.88 31.64
C ASP A 109 8.24 29.57 31.04
N LEU A 110 7.28 29.13 31.85
CA LEU A 110 5.94 28.76 31.42
C LEU A 110 5.21 29.93 30.74
N GLU A 111 5.32 31.13 31.31
CA GLU A 111 4.65 32.35 30.81
C GLU A 111 5.06 32.71 29.37
N TYR A 112 6.31 32.39 28.99
CA TYR A 112 6.85 32.70 27.66
C TYR A 112 6.68 31.55 26.66
N THR A 113 6.42 30.33 27.15
CA THR A 113 6.47 29.10 26.34
C THR A 113 5.09 28.51 26.04
N ILE A 114 4.15 28.59 26.98
CA ILE A 114 2.79 28.05 26.83
C ILE A 114 1.84 29.22 26.69
N LYS A 115 1.37 29.48 25.46
CA LYS A 115 0.39 30.52 25.16
C LYS A 115 -0.84 29.94 24.47
#